data_AF-A0A6L4WNH5-F1
#
_entry.id   AF-A0A6L4WNH5-F1
#
_cell.length_a   1.000
_cell.length_b   1.000
_cell.length_c   1.000
_cell.angle_alpha   90.00
_cell.angle_beta   90.00
_cell.angle_gamma   90.00
#
_symmetry.space_group_name_H-M   'P 1'
#
loop_
_entity.id
_entity.type
_entity.pdbx_description
1 polymer ?
#
loop_
_entity_poly.entity_id
_entity_poly.type
_entity_poly.pdbx_seq_one_letter_code
_entity_poly.pdbx_strand_id
1 'polypeptide(L)'
;DINLNNSDLLYSAYKNTSKYLDTKVWYEEGHDGSGYAQWATSSLLNQKNEYIKFIRKIANGFVPIVKASLSENDKILNKRYKKIKERLKKTPVRGMRMSIMEKDFIKVQRSWIDYRDINVELYTSISKQKDKKFWENYITSQRIKDYNLLEDTINIFN
;
A
#
# COMPACT_ATOMS: atom_id res chain seq x y z
N ASP A 1 -12.07 4.49 -25.33
CA ASP A 1 -13.13 3.67 -24.70
C ASP A 1 -12.53 2.56 -23.85
N ILE A 2 -12.82 2.61 -22.55
CA ILE A 2 -12.43 1.56 -21.60
C ILE A 2 -13.45 0.43 -21.79
N ASN A 3 -13.00 -0.68 -22.37
CA ASN A 3 -13.79 -1.87 -22.68
C ASN A 3 -14.61 -2.32 -21.45
N LEU A 4 -15.87 -2.74 -21.62
CA LEU A 4 -16.82 -2.98 -20.51
C LEU A 4 -16.31 -3.97 -19.43
N ASN A 5 -15.47 -4.95 -19.80
CA ASN A 5 -14.80 -5.86 -18.84
C ASN A 5 -13.84 -5.15 -17.86
N ASN A 6 -13.35 -3.96 -18.21
CA ASN A 6 -12.51 -3.16 -17.31
C ASN A 6 -13.34 -2.36 -16.29
N SER A 7 -14.66 -2.20 -16.47
CA SER A 7 -15.47 -1.37 -15.57
C SER A 7 -15.65 -2.04 -14.20
N ASP A 8 -16.05 -3.31 -14.17
CA ASP A 8 -16.17 -4.10 -12.95
C ASP A 8 -14.82 -4.33 -12.26
N LEU A 9 -13.77 -4.56 -13.06
CA LEU A 9 -12.40 -4.70 -12.57
C LEU A 9 -11.88 -3.40 -11.96
N LEU A 10 -12.14 -2.26 -12.61
CA LEU A 10 -11.80 -0.93 -12.08
C LEU A 10 -12.55 -0.63 -10.78
N TYR A 11 -13.85 -0.94 -10.71
CA TYR A 11 -14.64 -0.77 -9.50
C TYR A 11 -14.11 -1.65 -8.36
N SER A 12 -13.85 -2.92 -8.64
CA SER A 12 -13.30 -3.88 -7.67
C SER A 12 -11.91 -3.47 -7.18
N ALA A 13 -11.06 -2.99 -8.07
CA ALA A 13 -9.74 -2.47 -7.73
C ALA A 13 -9.84 -1.21 -6.88
N TYR A 14 -10.73 -0.27 -7.21
CA TYR A 14 -10.94 0.94 -6.42
C TYR A 14 -11.49 0.62 -5.01
N LYS A 15 -12.44 -0.32 -4.90
CA LYS A 15 -13.00 -0.77 -3.63
C LYS A 15 -11.93 -1.36 -2.72
N ASN A 16 -11.12 -2.29 -3.23
CA ASN A 16 -10.04 -2.91 -2.45
C ASN A 16 -8.93 -1.91 -2.12
N THR A 17 -8.59 -1.01 -3.04
CA THR A 17 -7.65 0.08 -2.78
C THR A 17 -8.16 1.00 -1.68
N SER A 18 -9.43 1.39 -1.72
CA SER A 18 -10.03 2.23 -0.68
C SER A 18 -9.99 1.57 0.69
N LYS A 19 -10.29 0.26 0.77
CA LYS A 19 -10.19 -0.52 2.00
C LYS A 19 -8.76 -0.61 2.52
N TYR A 20 -7.79 -0.88 1.65
CA TYR A 20 -6.38 -0.94 2.00
C TYR A 20 -5.87 0.42 2.50
N LEU A 21 -6.13 1.50 1.77
CA LEU A 21 -5.68 2.84 2.14
C LEU A 21 -6.29 3.30 3.46
N ASP A 22 -7.60 3.09 3.66
CA ASP A 22 -8.25 3.42 4.93
C ASP A 22 -7.60 2.65 6.09
N THR A 23 -7.42 1.34 5.92
CA THR A 23 -6.74 0.51 6.92
C THR A 23 -5.31 1.01 7.17
N LYS A 24 -4.53 1.30 6.14
CA LYS A 24 -3.13 1.75 6.28
C LYS A 24 -3.04 3.10 7.00
N VAL A 25 -3.85 4.08 6.60
CA VAL A 25 -3.83 5.43 7.16
C VAL A 25 -4.08 5.41 8.67
N TRP A 26 -5.09 4.67 9.12
CA TRP A 26 -5.47 4.66 10.53
C TRP A 26 -4.58 3.79 11.42
N TYR A 27 -3.91 2.79 10.85
CA TYR A 27 -3.21 1.77 11.63
C TYR A 27 -1.70 1.72 11.41
N GLU A 28 -1.16 2.44 10.41
CA GLU A 28 0.25 2.33 10.04
C GLU A 28 0.96 3.68 9.82
N GLU A 29 0.23 4.75 9.47
CA GLU A 29 0.87 6.04 9.11
C GLU A 29 1.25 6.94 10.28
N GLY A 30 0.77 6.63 11.49
CA GLY A 30 1.19 7.35 12.70
C GLY A 30 0.70 8.80 12.82
N HIS A 31 -0.50 9.10 12.29
CA HIS A 31 -1.13 10.40 12.52
C HIS A 31 -1.54 10.54 14.00
N ASP A 32 -0.98 11.53 14.72
CA ASP A 32 -1.19 11.72 16.16
C ASP A 32 -1.62 13.15 16.53
N GLY A 33 -1.81 13.46 17.82
CA GLY A 33 -2.11 14.81 18.31
C GLY A 33 -3.56 15.25 18.11
N SER A 34 -3.83 16.55 18.33
CA SER A 34 -5.19 17.11 18.24
C SER A 34 -5.74 17.16 16.81
N GLY A 35 -4.84 17.23 15.81
CA GLY A 35 -5.17 17.26 14.38
C GLY A 35 -5.27 15.89 13.71
N TYR A 36 -5.08 14.79 14.44
CA TYR A 36 -4.86 13.45 13.88
C TYR A 36 -5.90 13.05 12.83
N ALA A 37 -7.19 13.30 13.11
CA ALA A 37 -8.28 12.91 12.23
C ALA A 37 -8.28 13.70 10.91
N GLN A 38 -7.94 14.99 10.96
CA GLN A 38 -7.83 15.82 9.76
C GLN A 38 -6.62 15.39 8.93
N TRP A 39 -5.49 15.11 9.56
CA TRP A 39 -4.27 14.63 8.87
C TRP A 39 -4.48 13.26 8.23
N ALA A 40 -5.08 12.31 8.95
CA ALA A 40 -5.47 11.01 8.41
C ALA A 40 -6.42 11.14 7.22
N THR A 41 -7.49 11.93 7.35
CA THR A 41 -8.46 12.14 6.26
C THR A 41 -7.81 12.78 5.03
N SER A 42 -6.93 13.76 5.24
CA SER A 42 -6.22 14.44 4.16
C SER A 42 -5.24 13.50 3.44
N SER A 43 -4.52 12.66 4.21
CA SER A 43 -3.66 11.60 3.67
C SER A 43 -4.46 10.61 2.82
N LEU A 44 -5.58 10.12 3.34
CA LEU A 44 -6.45 9.17 2.65
C LEU A 44 -6.98 9.74 1.32
N LEU A 45 -7.48 10.97 1.32
CA LEU A 45 -7.99 11.63 0.13
C LEU A 45 -6.88 11.83 -0.91
N ASN A 46 -5.70 12.28 -0.48
CA ASN A 46 -4.55 12.47 -1.36
C ASN A 46 -4.13 11.14 -2.01
N GLN A 47 -4.01 10.06 -1.24
CA GLN A 47 -3.63 8.75 -1.77
C GLN A 47 -4.67 8.18 -2.75
N LYS A 48 -5.96 8.36 -2.49
CA LYS A 48 -7.03 7.98 -3.44
C LYS A 48 -6.93 8.76 -4.75
N ASN A 49 -6.65 10.06 -4.68
CA ASN A 49 -6.47 10.89 -5.88
C ASN A 49 -5.24 10.48 -6.68
N GLU A 50 -4.10 10.21 -6.02
CA GLU A 50 -2.89 9.74 -6.68
C GLU A 50 -3.08 8.36 -7.32
N TYR A 51 -3.86 7.47 -6.69
CA TYR A 51 -4.24 6.19 -7.28
C TYR A 51 -5.00 6.35 -8.60
N ILE A 52 -6.02 7.19 -8.66
CA ILE A 52 -6.79 7.45 -9.90
C ILE A 52 -5.91 8.08 -10.98
N LYS A 53 -5.04 9.03 -10.60
CA LYS A 53 -4.07 9.62 -11.53
C LYS A 53 -3.12 8.56 -12.07
N PHE A 54 -2.66 7.63 -11.23
CA PHE A 54 -1.76 6.55 -11.62
C PHE A 54 -2.40 5.58 -12.62
N ILE A 55 -3.64 5.15 -12.39
CA ILE A 55 -4.40 4.31 -13.34
C ILE A 55 -4.48 4.99 -14.71
N ARG A 56 -4.83 6.28 -14.75
CA ARG A 56 -4.90 7.05 -16.00
C ARG A 56 -3.54 7.11 -16.72
N LYS A 57 -2.45 7.27 -15.97
CA LYS A 57 -1.09 7.23 -16.53
C LYS A 57 -0.79 5.88 -17.17
N ILE A 58 -1.09 4.76 -16.49
CA ILE A 58 -0.85 3.41 -17.04
C ILE A 58 -1.66 3.20 -18.33
N ALA A 59 -2.94 3.57 -18.33
CA ALA A 59 -3.80 3.48 -19.52
C ALA A 59 -3.25 4.30 -20.70
N ASN A 60 -2.54 5.40 -20.41
CA ASN A 60 -1.85 6.24 -21.39
C ASN A 60 -0.41 5.78 -21.71
N GLY A 61 -0.03 4.56 -21.31
CA GLY A 61 1.25 3.94 -21.66
C GLY A 61 2.40 4.23 -20.69
N PHE A 62 2.14 4.83 -19.52
CA PHE A 62 3.17 4.98 -18.49
C PHE A 62 3.61 3.64 -17.92
N VAL A 63 4.92 3.47 -17.78
CA VAL A 63 5.54 2.31 -17.14
C VAL A 63 6.47 2.81 -16.03
N PRO A 64 6.26 2.41 -14.76
CA PRO A 64 7.15 2.78 -13.68
C PRO A 64 8.51 2.09 -13.78
N ILE A 65 9.51 2.64 -13.09
CA ILE A 65 10.83 2.01 -12.98
C ILE A 65 10.82 1.06 -11.77
N VAL A 66 11.22 -0.20 -11.98
CA VAL A 66 11.45 -1.18 -10.93
C VAL A 66 12.86 -1.75 -11.11
N LYS A 67 13.74 -1.50 -10.13
CA LYS A 67 15.18 -1.84 -10.23
C LYS A 67 15.47 -3.31 -9.87
N ALA A 68 14.91 -3.79 -8.76
CA ALA A 68 15.12 -5.16 -8.28
C ALA A 68 14.13 -6.14 -8.92
N SER A 69 14.48 -7.42 -8.95
CA SER A 69 13.57 -8.49 -9.37
C SER A 69 12.47 -8.76 -8.34
N LEU A 70 11.39 -9.41 -8.78
CA LEU A 70 10.29 -9.82 -7.89
C LEU A 70 10.81 -10.71 -6.74
N SER A 71 11.68 -11.67 -7.04
CA SER A 71 12.24 -12.57 -6.02
C SER A 71 13.06 -11.83 -4.96
N GLU A 72 13.84 -10.83 -5.34
CA GLU A 72 14.58 -10.00 -4.40
C GLU A 72 13.65 -9.15 -3.53
N ASN A 73 12.65 -8.51 -4.15
CA ASN A 73 11.68 -7.70 -3.44
C ASN A 73 10.82 -8.55 -2.49
N ASP A 74 10.40 -9.76 -2.88
CA ASP A 74 9.65 -10.67 -2.00
C ASP A 74 10.49 -11.12 -0.79
N LYS A 75 11.79 -11.41 -0.99
CA LYS A 75 12.70 -11.70 0.12
C LYS A 75 12.80 -10.52 1.09
N ILE A 76 12.96 -9.31 0.57
CA ILE A 76 13.03 -8.08 1.38
C ILE A 76 11.72 -7.86 2.13
N LEU A 77 10.59 -7.91 1.43
CA LEU A 77 9.26 -7.70 2.01
C LEU A 77 9.00 -8.68 3.16
N ASN A 78 9.24 -9.98 2.94
CA ASN A 78 9.02 -11.01 3.95
C ASN A 78 9.95 -10.87 5.16
N LYS A 79 11.23 -10.57 4.93
CA LYS A 79 12.20 -10.33 6.01
C LYS A 79 11.76 -9.14 6.88
N ARG A 80 11.36 -8.03 6.24
CA ARG A 80 10.92 -6.82 6.95
C ARG A 80 9.59 -7.00 7.66
N TYR A 81 8.63 -7.67 7.03
CA TYR A 81 7.35 -8.03 7.66
C TYR A 81 7.58 -8.76 8.99
N LYS A 82 8.43 -9.80 8.99
CA LYS A 82 8.78 -10.54 10.22
C LYS A 82 9.43 -9.63 11.27
N LYS A 83 10.40 -8.81 10.86
CA LYS A 83 11.12 -7.90 11.76
C LYS A 83 10.19 -6.86 12.41
N ILE A 84 9.37 -6.19 11.61
CA ILE A 84 8.43 -5.16 12.07
C ILE A 84 7.38 -5.78 12.99
N LYS A 85 6.81 -6.92 12.59
CA LYS A 85 5.84 -7.68 13.40
C LYS A 85 6.41 -8.01 14.79
N GLU A 86 7.59 -8.61 14.85
CA GLU A 86 8.23 -8.96 16.13
C GLU A 86 8.57 -7.72 16.97
N ARG A 87 8.95 -6.61 16.33
CA ARG A 87 9.20 -5.35 17.05
C ARG A 87 7.91 -4.79 17.66
N LEU A 88 6.83 -4.70 16.88
CA LEU A 88 5.53 -4.20 17.35
C LEU A 88 4.89 -5.13 18.39
N LYS A 89 5.19 -6.42 18.36
CA LYS A 89 4.76 -7.38 19.39
C LYS A 89 5.41 -7.08 20.74
N LYS A 90 6.71 -6.75 20.74
CA LYS A 90 7.47 -6.44 21.95
C LYS A 90 7.18 -5.02 22.45
N THR A 91 7.16 -4.06 21.54
CA THR A 91 7.03 -2.64 21.84
C THR A 91 6.09 -1.99 20.82
N PRO A 92 4.76 -2.04 21.06
CA PRO A 92 3.80 -1.32 20.26
C PRO A 92 4.06 0.19 20.29
N VAL A 93 3.82 0.88 19.19
CA VAL A 93 3.92 2.35 19.16
C VAL A 93 2.66 2.96 19.75
N ARG A 94 2.83 3.93 20.65
CA ARG A 94 1.72 4.65 21.30
C ARG A 94 2.00 6.14 21.28
N GLY A 95 1.01 6.90 20.83
CA GLY A 95 0.98 8.36 20.91
C GLY A 95 -0.22 8.84 21.72
N MET A 96 -0.59 10.11 21.57
CA MET A 96 -1.73 10.72 22.26
C MET A 96 -3.10 10.15 21.80
N ARG A 97 -3.25 9.96 20.49
CA ARG A 97 -4.45 9.47 19.80
C ARG A 97 -4.15 8.31 18.85
N MET A 98 -2.88 8.02 18.59
CA MET A 98 -2.46 6.91 17.75
C MET A 98 -1.99 5.69 18.53
N SER A 99 -2.19 4.51 17.96
CA SER A 99 -1.49 3.29 18.38
C SER A 99 -1.23 2.40 17.18
N ILE A 100 0.00 1.89 17.05
CA ILE A 100 0.36 0.91 16.04
C ILE A 100 0.73 -0.38 16.77
N MET A 101 -0.16 -1.38 16.70
CA MET A 101 0.03 -2.69 17.32
C MET A 101 0.37 -3.75 16.27
N GLU A 102 0.94 -4.87 16.72
CA GLU A 102 1.21 -6.04 15.86
C GLU A 102 -0.03 -6.48 15.07
N LYS A 103 -1.19 -6.59 15.74
CA LYS A 103 -2.45 -7.01 15.13
C LYS A 103 -2.90 -6.06 14.01
N ASP A 104 -2.64 -4.77 14.16
CA ASP A 104 -3.06 -3.74 13.22
C ASP A 104 -2.14 -3.77 11.99
N PHE A 105 -0.83 -3.92 12.21
CA PHE A 105 0.14 -4.18 11.14
C PHE A 105 -0.19 -5.44 10.31
N ILE A 106 -0.56 -6.55 10.97
CA ILE A 106 -1.01 -7.78 10.28
C ILE A 106 -2.28 -7.51 9.47
N LYS A 107 -3.22 -6.75 10.02
CA LYS A 107 -4.47 -6.37 9.34
C LYS A 107 -4.18 -5.56 8.07
N VAL A 108 -3.28 -4.57 8.15
CA VAL A 108 -2.86 -3.77 6.98
C VAL A 108 -2.20 -4.68 5.93
N GLN A 109 -1.29 -5.57 6.34
CA GLN A 109 -0.63 -6.48 5.41
C GLN A 109 -1.59 -7.46 4.71
N ARG A 110 -2.63 -7.95 5.41
CA ARG A 110 -3.67 -8.78 4.79
C ARG A 110 -4.48 -7.99 3.75
N SER A 111 -4.91 -6.78 4.11
CA SER A 111 -5.64 -5.92 3.16
C SER A 111 -4.76 -5.50 1.97
N TRP A 112 -3.44 -5.40 2.15
CA TRP A 112 -2.50 -5.13 1.07
C TRP A 112 -2.45 -6.26 0.05
N ILE A 113 -2.57 -7.53 0.46
CA ILE A 113 -2.57 -8.68 -0.46
C ILE A 113 -3.79 -8.58 -1.40
N ASP A 114 -4.98 -8.35 -0.84
CA ASP A 114 -6.21 -8.15 -1.64
C ASP A 114 -6.05 -6.97 -2.62
N TYR A 115 -5.49 -5.86 -2.14
CA TYR A 115 -5.17 -4.69 -2.96
C TYR A 115 -4.18 -5.02 -4.08
N ARG A 116 -3.10 -5.76 -3.80
CA ARG A 116 -2.08 -6.13 -4.77
C ARG A 116 -2.69 -6.97 -5.88
N ASP A 117 -3.39 -8.04 -5.53
CA ASP A 117 -3.82 -9.04 -6.50
C ASP A 117 -4.79 -8.44 -7.52
N ILE A 118 -5.79 -7.69 -7.07
CA ILE A 118 -6.76 -7.04 -7.97
C ILE A 118 -6.14 -5.90 -8.79
N ASN A 119 -5.17 -5.17 -8.25
CA ASN A 119 -4.52 -4.09 -8.99
C ASN A 119 -3.50 -4.62 -10.00
N VAL A 120 -2.86 -5.75 -9.71
CA VAL A 120 -2.04 -6.45 -10.70
C VAL A 120 -2.91 -6.84 -11.90
N GLU A 121 -4.10 -7.39 -11.67
CA GLU A 121 -5.03 -7.72 -12.75
C GLU A 121 -5.46 -6.48 -13.55
N LEU A 122 -5.87 -5.41 -12.86
CA LEU A 122 -6.23 -4.15 -13.51
C LEU A 122 -5.06 -3.58 -14.31
N TYR A 123 -3.86 -3.49 -13.72
CA TYR A 123 -2.72 -2.88 -14.38
C TYR A 123 -2.26 -3.70 -15.57
N THR A 124 -2.33 -5.03 -15.51
CA THR A 124 -2.10 -5.89 -16.66
C THR A 124 -3.16 -5.70 -17.75
N SER A 125 -4.43 -5.50 -17.40
CA SER A 125 -5.50 -5.34 -18.41
C SER A 125 -5.45 -3.99 -19.14
N ILE A 126 -4.98 -2.93 -18.46
CA ILE A 126 -4.90 -1.58 -19.04
C ILE A 126 -3.49 -1.22 -19.56
N SER A 127 -2.46 -1.97 -19.17
CA SER A 127 -1.10 -1.81 -19.69
C SER A 127 -0.92 -2.56 -21.00
N LYS A 128 -0.30 -1.92 -21.98
CA LYS A 128 0.06 -2.55 -23.26
C LYS A 128 1.47 -3.15 -23.27
N GLN A 129 2.27 -2.90 -22.24
CA GLN A 129 3.73 -3.08 -22.30
C GLN A 129 4.29 -4.05 -21.26
N LYS A 130 3.54 -4.35 -20.20
CA LYS A 130 4.05 -5.08 -19.03
C LYS A 130 3.10 -6.16 -18.57
N ASP A 131 3.69 -7.28 -18.19
CA ASP A 131 3.00 -8.48 -17.74
C ASP A 131 2.62 -8.43 -16.26
N LYS A 132 1.93 -9.49 -15.82
CA LYS A 132 1.51 -9.69 -14.43
C LYS A 132 2.69 -9.60 -13.45
N LYS A 133 3.78 -10.30 -13.76
CA LYS A 133 4.97 -10.39 -12.91
C LYS A 133 5.63 -9.03 -12.68
N PHE A 134 5.68 -8.18 -13.69
CA PHE A 134 6.17 -6.82 -13.54
C PHE A 134 5.31 -5.99 -12.57
N TRP A 135 3.98 -6.06 -12.68
CA TRP A 135 3.09 -5.29 -11.81
C TRP A 135 3.09 -5.79 -10.37
N GLU A 136 3.20 -7.11 -10.18
CA GLU A 136 3.44 -7.71 -8.86
C GLU A 136 4.71 -7.12 -8.24
N ASN A 137 5.81 -7.10 -9.01
CA ASN A 137 7.08 -6.55 -8.55
C ASN A 137 7.00 -5.06 -8.21
N TYR A 138 6.33 -4.28 -9.05
CA TYR A 138 6.11 -2.85 -8.79
C TYR A 138 5.36 -2.63 -7.48
N ILE A 139 4.24 -3.32 -7.26
CA ILE A 139 3.43 -3.14 -6.04
C ILE A 139 4.19 -3.63 -4.80
N THR A 140 4.90 -4.77 -4.88
CA THR A 140 5.80 -5.23 -3.82
C THR A 140 6.85 -4.18 -3.49
N SER A 141 7.45 -3.53 -4.49
CA SER A 141 8.43 -2.46 -4.26
C SER A 141 7.83 -1.23 -3.56
N GLN A 142 6.56 -0.88 -3.82
CA GLN A 142 5.90 0.21 -3.09
C GLN A 142 5.63 -0.17 -1.63
N ARG A 143 5.22 -1.41 -1.35
CA ARG A 143 5.01 -1.87 0.03
C ARG A 143 6.31 -1.85 0.85
N ILE A 144 7.45 -2.14 0.22
CA ILE A 144 8.76 -1.99 0.86
C ILE A 144 9.05 -0.53 1.22
N LYS A 145 8.61 0.45 0.40
CA LYS A 145 8.74 1.87 0.74
C LYS A 145 7.82 2.26 1.89
N ASP A 146 6.58 1.77 1.91
CA ASP A 146 5.67 1.96 3.04
C ASP A 146 6.32 1.46 4.35
N TYR A 147 7.00 0.31 4.31
CA TYR A 147 7.77 -0.20 5.46
C TYR A 147 8.95 0.68 5.88
N ASN A 148 9.58 1.46 4.99
CA ASN A 148 10.58 2.44 5.41
C ASN A 148 9.94 3.50 6.31
N LEU A 149 8.83 4.08 5.86
CA LEU A 149 8.11 5.13 6.58
C LEU A 149 7.61 4.62 7.94
N LEU A 150 7.10 3.38 7.99
CA LEU A 150 6.69 2.75 9.24
C LEU A 150 7.88 2.51 10.17
N GLU A 151 9.00 1.98 9.68
CA GLU A 151 10.18 1.76 10.52
C GLU A 151 10.74 3.07 11.08
N ASP A 152 10.74 4.16 10.29
CA ASP A 152 11.10 5.50 10.74
C ASP A 152 10.16 5.97 11.85
N THR A 153 8.85 5.78 11.68
CA THR A 153 7.85 6.08 12.71
C THR A 153 8.11 5.29 13.98
N ILE A 154 8.37 3.98 13.88
CA ILE A 154 8.66 3.14 15.06
C ILE A 154 9.94 3.61 15.76
N ASN A 155 10.96 4.09 15.03
CA ASN A 155 12.21 4.61 15.62
C ASN A 155 12.04 5.96 16.32
N ILE A 156 11.09 6.79 15.90
CA ILE A 156 10.85 8.09 16.53
C ILE A 156 10.19 7.91 17.91
N PHE A 157 9.33 6.91 18.06
CA PHE A 157 8.53 6.70 19.27
C PHE A 157 9.11 5.65 20.24
N ASN A 158 10.14 4.89 19.83
CA ASN A 158 10.81 3.86 20.64
C ASN A 158 12.32 4.05 20.63
#